data_AF-A0A7L4RI30-F1
#
_entry.id   AF-A0A7L4RI30-F1
#
_cell.length_a   1.000
_cell.length_b   1.000
_cell.length_c   1.000
_cell.angle_alpha   90.00
_cell.angle_beta   90.00
_cell.angle_gamma   90.00
#
_symmetry.space_group_name_H-M   'P 1'
#
loop_
_entity.id
_entity.type
_entity.pdbx_description
1 polymer ?
#
loop_
_entity_poly.entity_id
_entity_poly.type
_entity_poly.pdbx_seq_one_letter_code
_entity_poly.pdbx_strand_id
1 'polypeptide(L)' 'MSRILVTGGAGFIGSNISRKLVGLGHDVTVADDLFLGRKDNL' A
#
# COMPACT_ATOMS: atom_id res chain seq x y z
N MET A 1 2.57 16.72 -1.69
CA MET A 1 1.35 15.89 -1.68
C MET A 1 1.13 15.36 -3.10
N SER A 2 1.13 14.04 -3.28
CA SER A 2 0.99 13.37 -4.58
C SER A 2 -0.02 12.23 -4.45
N ARG A 3 -0.70 11.86 -5.54
CA ARG A 3 -1.56 10.67 -5.58
C ARG A 3 -0.77 9.48 -6.13
N ILE A 4 -0.75 8.36 -5.40
CA ILE A 4 0.08 7.20 -5.73
C ILE A 4 -0.78 5.94 -5.71
N LEU A 5 -0.67 5.13 -6.76
CA LEU A 5 -1.23 3.77 -6.82
C LEU A 5 -0.14 2.76 -6.46
N VAL A 6 -0.39 1.93 -5.46
CA VAL A 6 0.46 0.79 -5.11
C VAL A 6 -0.25 -0.51 -5.47
N THR A 7 0.27 -1.22 -6.47
CA THR A 7 -0.18 -2.58 -6.81
C THR A 7 0.52 -3.61 -5.93
N GLY A 8 -0.18 -4.63 -5.45
CA GLY A 8 0.40 -5.61 -4.52
C GLY A 8 0.62 -5.04 -3.11
N GLY A 9 -0.14 -4.00 -2.74
CA GLY A 9 0.06 -3.24 -1.50
C GLY A 9 -0.29 -4.02 -0.23
N ALA A 10 -1.04 -5.12 -0.30
CA ALA A 10 -1.34 -5.97 0.86
C ALA A 10 -0.24 -7.03 1.10
N GLY A 11 0.80 -7.09 0.28
CA GLY A 11 1.97 -7.94 0.47
C GLY A 11 3.03 -7.36 1.43
N PHE A 12 4.13 -8.09 1.64
CA PHE A 12 5.20 -7.66 2.57
C PHE A 12 5.82 -6.31 2.19
N ILE A 13 6.29 -6.16 0.96
CA ILE A 13 6.94 -4.93 0.50
C ILE A 13 5.90 -3.82 0.30
N GLY A 14 4.81 -4.14 -0.39
CA GLY A 14 3.77 -3.18 -0.74
C GLY A 14 3.15 -2.48 0.47
N SER A 15 2.93 -3.20 1.57
CA SER A 15 2.33 -2.62 2.78
C SER A 15 3.27 -1.68 3.52
N ASN A 16 4.55 -2.03 3.61
CA ASN A 16 5.57 -1.16 4.19
C ASN A 16 5.77 0.13 3.39
N ILE A 17 5.78 0.03 2.06
CA ILE A 17 5.84 1.20 1.17
C ILE A 17 4.57 2.06 1.33
N SER A 18 3.39 1.44 1.34
CA SER A 18 2.11 2.15 1.48
C SER A 18 2.07 2.96 2.78
N ARG A 19 2.40 2.35 3.92
CA ARG A 19 2.52 3.05 5.21
C ARG A 19 3.52 4.19 5.18
N LYS A 20 4.69 3.98 4.57
CA LYS A 20 5.72 5.02 4.48
C LYS A 20 5.24 6.21 3.67
N LEU A 21 4.58 5.98 2.53
CA LEU A 21 4.05 7.04 1.67
C LEU A 21 2.93 7.83 2.34
N VAL A 22 2.03 7.16 3.05
CA VAL A 22 1.01 7.83 3.89
C VAL A 22 1.68 8.68 4.97
N GLY A 23 2.69 8.15 5.67
CA GLY A 23 3.45 8.89 6.68
C GLY A 23 4.23 10.09 6.15
N LEU A 24 4.51 10.15 4.84
CA LEU A 24 5.09 11.31 4.15
C LEU A 24 4.03 12.32 3.69
N GLY A 25 2.75 12.06 3.95
CA GLY A 25 1.64 12.92 3.56
C GLY A 25 1.32 12.83 2.07
N HIS A 26 1.36 11.63 1.49
CA HIS A 26 0.81 11.34 0.16
C HIS A 26 -0.58 10.71 0.26
N ASP A 27 -1.39 10.88 -0.79
CA ASP A 27 -2.66 10.18 -0.98
C ASP A 27 -2.37 8.84 -1.69
N VAL A 28 -2.67 7.72 -1.03
CA VAL A 28 -2.23 6.39 -1.47
C VAL A 28 -3.44 5.49 -1.65
N THR A 29 -3.61 4.98 -2.87
CA THR A 29 -4.57 3.92 -3.19
C THR A 29 -3.84 2.61 -3.36
N VAL A 30 -4.31 1.55 -2.70
CA VAL A 30 -3.77 0.20 -2.85
C VAL A 30 -4.70 -0.64 -3.72
N ALA A 31 -4.13 -1.33 -4.71
CA ALA A 31 -4.81 -2.35 -5.49
C ALA A 31 -4.12 -3.71 -5.28
N ASP A 32 -4.86 -4.69 -4.77
CA ASP A 32 -4.35 -6.01 -4.44
C ASP A 32 -5.49 -7.04 -4.57
N ASP A 33 -5.20 -8.20 -5.14
CA ASP A 33 -6.16 -9.30 -5.30
C ASP A 33 -6.20 -10.24 -4.08
N LEU A 34 -5.32 -10.01 -3.11
CA LEU A 34 -5.15 -10.77 -1.88
C LEU A 34 -4.74 -12.23 -2.10
N PHE A 35 -4.09 -12.58 -3.22
CA PHE A 35 -3.63 -13.95 -3.47
C PHE A 35 -2.59 -14.43 -2.44
N LEU A 36 -1.62 -13.57 -2.11
CA LEU A 36 -0.66 -13.77 -1.00
C LEU A 36 -0.74 -12.66 0.06
N GLY A 37 -1.40 -11.55 -0.25
CA GLY A 37 -1.57 -10.40 0.64
C GLY A 37 -2.65 -10.63 1.70
N ARG A 38 -2.62 -9.84 2.77
CA ARG A 38 -3.65 -9.83 3.82
C ARG A 38 -4.10 -8.40 4.06
N LYS A 39 -5.41 -8.18 4.23
CA LYS A 39 -5.94 -6.85 4.56
C LYS A 39 -5.33 -6.28 5.84
N ASP A 40 -5.07 -7.14 6.83
CA ASP A 40 -4.43 -6.78 8.11
C ASP A 40 -2.99 -6.26 7.95
N ASN A 41 -2.37 -6.47 6.78
CA ASN A 41 -1.06 -5.90 6.50
C ASN A 41 -1.13 -4.40 6.20
N LEU A 42 -2.29 -3.77 6.01
CA LEU A 42 -2.42 -2.33 5.70
C LEU A 42 -2.75 -1.50 6.94
#